data_AF-A0A3L6JD53-F1
#
_entry.id   AF-A0A3L6JD53-F1
#
_cell.length_a   1.000
_cell.length_b   1.000
_cell.length_c   1.000
_cell.angle_alpha   90.00
_cell.angle_beta   90.00
_cell.angle_gamma   90.00
#
_symmetry.space_group_name_H-M   'P 1'
#
loop_
_entity.id
_entity.type
_entity.pdbx_description
1 polymer ?
#
loop_
_entity_poly.entity_id
_entity_poly.type
_entity_poly.pdbx_seq_one_letter_code
_entity_poly.pdbx_strand_id
1 'polypeptide(L)'
;MFMIGGLLVLGLLSLGAALHWFRKVHQLDRFLAPLAESIGEPDISGKTKYTDCGSHQWLIKNVIHGDYLKSAEGFRNFMMNRTLTGTLVLGMVLGLIPVIAVYLLFQSYQLIGTSLILVVLSVFIVLGPGDLEVSEQLVQWQTEQEYSALDMGDLAYARISQKAMKNWIMKLSVIGVICFILSPWGESIMPVLAFVFTVFVGFVYANIFLPVSMYSMPLALMIFFTIIPLVLSMIIVGVRVARKKAQTDSDELKV
;
A
#
# COMPACT_ATOMS: atom_id res chain seq x y z
N MET A 1 -21.67 -13.31 -8.20
CA MET A 1 -20.86 -13.17 -9.45
C MET A 1 -20.03 -11.87 -9.48
N PHE A 2 -20.35 -10.87 -8.64
CA PHE A 2 -19.66 -9.59 -8.62
C PHE A 2 -18.24 -9.66 -8.04
N MET A 3 -17.95 -10.58 -7.12
CA MET A 3 -16.61 -10.71 -6.55
C MET A 3 -15.64 -11.40 -7.51
N ILE A 4 -16.12 -12.38 -8.28
CA ILE A 4 -15.32 -13.01 -9.33
C ILE A 4 -14.87 -11.94 -10.33
N GLY A 5 -15.81 -11.14 -10.83
CA GLY A 5 -15.52 -10.04 -11.75
C GLY A 5 -14.59 -8.99 -11.14
N GLY A 6 -14.83 -8.60 -9.88
CA GLY A 6 -13.99 -7.63 -9.17
C GLY A 6 -12.54 -8.10 -8.99
N LEU A 7 -12.33 -9.37 -8.63
CA LEU A 7 -10.98 -9.96 -8.50
C LEU A 7 -10.27 -10.09 -9.85
N LEU A 8 -11.00 -10.43 -10.92
CA LEU A 8 -10.43 -10.46 -12.27
C LEU A 8 -10.00 -9.07 -12.73
N VAL A 9 -10.85 -8.06 -12.55
CA VAL A 9 -10.53 -6.67 -12.92
C VAL A 9 -9.36 -6.16 -12.10
N LEU A 10 -9.35 -6.40 -10.78
CA LEU A 10 -8.23 -6.05 -9.92
C LEU A 10 -6.93 -6.75 -10.34
N GLY A 11 -7.00 -8.04 -10.68
CA GLY A 11 -5.87 -8.83 -11.17
C GLY A 11 -5.31 -8.27 -12.47
N LEU A 12 -6.18 -7.95 -13.43
CA LEU A 12 -5.82 -7.31 -14.70
C LEU A 12 -5.22 -5.91 -14.49
N LEU A 13 -5.81 -5.09 -13.62
CA LEU A 13 -5.28 -3.77 -13.28
C LEU A 13 -3.90 -3.86 -12.66
N SER A 14 -3.69 -4.82 -11.75
CA SER A 14 -2.41 -5.04 -11.09
C SER A 14 -1.32 -5.46 -12.08
N LEU A 15 -1.62 -6.41 -12.98
CA LEU A 15 -0.69 -6.81 -14.04
C LEU A 15 -0.46 -5.69 -15.07
N GLY A 16 -1.50 -4.94 -15.43
CA GLY A 16 -1.40 -3.78 -16.33
C GLY A 16 -0.48 -2.70 -15.75
N ALA A 17 -0.63 -2.39 -14.46
CA ALA A 17 0.26 -1.50 -13.73
C ALA A 17 1.69 -2.07 -13.67
N ALA A 18 1.85 -3.37 -13.41
CA ALA A 18 3.16 -4.02 -13.41
C ALA A 18 3.87 -3.88 -14.77
N LEU A 19 3.14 -4.08 -15.88
CA LEU A 19 3.66 -3.92 -17.24
C LEU A 19 4.03 -2.46 -17.54
N HIS A 20 3.21 -1.50 -17.10
CA HIS A 20 3.52 -0.07 -17.23
C HIS A 20 4.85 0.28 -16.54
N TRP A 21 5.02 -0.15 -15.28
CA TRP A 21 6.25 0.06 -14.53
C TRP A 21 7.44 -0.71 -15.13
N PHE A 22 7.22 -1.92 -15.64
CA PHE A 22 8.26 -2.69 -16.32
C PHE A 22 8.82 -1.96 -17.55
N ARG A 23 7.96 -1.34 -18.36
CA ARG A 23 8.40 -0.53 -19.51
C ARG A 23 9.28 0.65 -19.09
N LYS A 24 8.91 1.35 -18.01
CA LYS A 24 9.71 2.46 -17.46
C LYS A 24 11.06 1.98 -16.95
N VAL A 25 11.09 0.89 -16.19
CA VAL A 25 12.36 0.30 -15.69
C VAL A 25 13.25 -0.13 -16.85
N HIS A 26 12.69 -0.67 -17.94
CA HIS A 26 13.47 -1.05 -19.12
C HIS A 26 14.08 0.15 -19.86
N GLN A 27 13.37 1.28 -19.91
CA GLN A 27 13.93 2.54 -20.43
C GLN A 27 15.05 3.06 -19.52
N LEU A 28 14.86 3.00 -18.21
CA LEU A 28 15.88 3.37 -17.23
C LEU A 28 17.13 2.49 -17.34
N ASP A 29 16.96 1.18 -17.49
CA ASP A 29 18.07 0.24 -17.68
C ASP A 29 18.93 0.60 -18.91
N ARG A 30 18.31 1.08 -19.99
CA ARG A 30 19.03 1.55 -21.19
C ARG A 30 19.80 2.85 -20.95
N PHE A 31 19.32 3.72 -20.07
CA PHE A 31 20.02 4.95 -19.69
C PHE A 31 21.17 4.69 -18.71
N LEU A 32 20.96 3.79 -17.75
CA LEU A 32 21.96 3.50 -16.71
C LEU A 32 23.10 2.59 -17.20
N ALA A 33 22.86 1.71 -18.16
CA ALA A 33 23.89 0.81 -18.69
C ALA A 33 25.14 1.56 -19.22
N PRO A 34 25.03 2.55 -20.13
CA PRO A 34 26.21 3.29 -20.61
C PRO A 34 26.85 4.17 -19.52
N LEU A 35 26.06 4.68 -18.57
CA LEU A 35 26.56 5.51 -17.47
C LEU A 35 27.35 4.67 -16.44
N ALA A 36 26.93 3.43 -16.20
CA ALA A 36 27.65 2.48 -15.35
C ALA A 36 28.96 2.02 -16.00
N GLU A 37 29.00 1.91 -17.34
CA GLU A 37 30.22 1.55 -18.07
C GLU A 37 31.28 2.67 -18.02
N SER A 38 30.87 3.94 -17.96
CA SER A 38 31.80 5.08 -17.90
C SER A 38 32.26 5.44 -16.48
N ILE A 39 31.41 5.30 -15.46
CA ILE A 39 31.67 5.76 -14.08
C ILE A 39 31.97 4.58 -13.13
N GLY A 40 31.63 3.35 -13.52
CA GLY A 40 31.72 2.15 -12.68
C GLY A 40 30.46 1.90 -11.83
N GLU A 41 30.34 0.72 -11.23
CA GLU A 41 29.18 0.38 -10.39
C GLU A 41 29.32 0.94 -8.95
N PRO A 42 28.29 1.63 -8.41
CA PRO A 42 28.33 2.21 -7.09
C PRO A 42 27.98 1.18 -6.00
N ASP A 43 28.56 1.33 -4.81
CA ASP A 43 28.24 0.46 -3.67
C ASP A 43 26.88 0.86 -3.07
N ILE A 44 25.90 -0.03 -3.19
CA ILE A 44 24.52 0.17 -2.71
C ILE A 44 24.29 -0.55 -1.36
N SER A 45 25.35 -1.07 -0.71
CA SER A 45 25.22 -1.85 0.53
C SER A 45 24.93 -1.00 1.77
N GLY A 46 24.87 0.33 1.64
CA GLY A 46 24.65 1.26 2.75
C GLY A 46 25.88 1.53 3.63
N LYS A 47 27.06 1.01 3.25
CA LYS A 47 28.33 1.30 3.94
C LYS A 47 28.92 2.65 3.52
N THR A 48 28.65 3.06 2.29
CA THR A 48 29.05 4.34 1.70
C THR A 48 27.86 5.31 1.72
N LYS A 49 28.09 6.55 2.16
CA LYS A 49 27.10 7.63 2.11
C LYS A 49 27.48 8.58 0.97
N TYR A 50 26.60 8.71 -0.01
CA TYR A 50 26.75 9.65 -1.12
C TYR A 50 26.06 10.96 -0.75
N THR A 51 26.78 11.93 -0.17
CA THR A 51 26.18 13.13 0.45
C THR A 51 26.43 14.46 -0.26
N ASP A 52 27.00 14.47 -1.46
CA ASP A 52 27.28 15.71 -2.21
C ASP A 52 27.13 15.51 -3.73
N CYS A 53 25.95 15.06 -4.15
CA CYS A 53 25.62 14.86 -5.57
C CYS A 53 24.33 15.60 -5.94
N GLY A 54 24.12 15.85 -7.24
CA GLY A 54 22.96 16.57 -7.75
C GLY A 54 21.63 15.94 -7.30
N SER A 55 21.59 14.61 -7.24
CA SER A 55 20.44 13.82 -6.77
C SER A 55 20.16 14.01 -5.30
N HIS A 56 21.19 14.14 -4.46
CA HIS A 56 21.04 14.42 -3.03
C HIS A 56 20.49 15.85 -2.80
N GLN A 57 21.00 16.84 -3.55
CA GLN A 57 20.49 18.21 -3.48
C GLN A 57 19.04 18.30 -3.99
N TRP A 58 18.72 17.58 -5.07
CA TRP A 58 17.35 17.45 -5.57
C TRP A 58 16.41 16.81 -4.53
N LEU A 59 16.86 15.73 -3.86
CA LEU A 59 16.09 15.05 -2.83
C LEU A 59 15.82 15.98 -1.63
N ILE A 60 16.82 16.71 -1.16
CA ILE A 60 16.66 17.69 -0.08
C ILE A 60 15.64 18.77 -0.48
N LYS A 61 15.72 19.27 -1.71
CA LYS A 61 14.83 20.34 -2.19
C LYS A 61 13.38 19.85 -2.36
N ASN A 62 13.17 18.68 -2.95
CA ASN A 62 11.82 18.22 -3.32
C ASN A 62 11.13 17.41 -2.21
N VAL A 63 11.88 16.61 -1.44
CA VAL A 63 11.33 15.73 -0.40
C VAL A 63 11.35 16.40 0.98
N ILE A 64 12.46 17.05 1.35
CA ILE A 64 12.60 17.65 2.70
C ILE A 64 12.00 19.06 2.75
N HIS A 65 12.21 19.88 1.71
CA HIS A 65 11.67 21.25 1.66
C HIS A 65 10.30 21.35 0.97
N GLY A 66 9.78 20.25 0.43
CA GLY A 66 8.35 20.09 0.18
C GLY A 66 7.78 20.86 -1.02
N ASP A 67 8.45 20.88 -2.18
CA ASP A 67 7.82 21.32 -3.44
C ASP A 67 6.65 20.41 -3.88
N TYR A 68 6.47 19.25 -3.21
CA TYR A 68 5.34 18.33 -3.34
C TYR A 68 3.98 18.92 -2.90
N LEU A 69 3.98 20.07 -2.22
CA LEU A 69 2.76 20.70 -1.72
C LEU A 69 1.93 21.41 -2.78
N LYS A 70 2.28 21.44 -4.08
CA LYS A 70 1.48 22.17 -5.08
C LYS A 70 0.03 21.67 -5.23
N SER A 71 -0.24 20.37 -5.10
CA SER A 71 -1.62 19.85 -5.12
C SER A 71 -2.36 20.11 -3.80
N ALA A 72 -1.63 20.02 -2.68
CA ALA A 72 -2.13 20.38 -1.36
C ALA A 72 -2.30 21.89 -1.19
N GLU A 73 -1.62 22.75 -1.95
CA GLU A 73 -1.74 24.20 -1.93
C GLU A 73 -3.05 24.66 -2.54
N GLY A 74 -3.60 23.96 -3.54
CA GLY A 74 -4.95 24.22 -4.04
C GLY A 74 -6.01 23.98 -2.96
N PHE A 75 -5.92 22.83 -2.27
CA PHE A 75 -6.83 22.48 -1.18
C PHE A 75 -6.61 23.36 0.07
N ARG A 76 -5.35 23.67 0.40
CA ARG A 76 -4.95 24.55 1.51
C ARG A 76 -5.36 25.99 1.24
N ASN A 77 -5.20 26.51 0.01
CA ASN A 77 -5.69 27.84 -0.38
C ASN A 77 -7.22 27.89 -0.40
N PHE A 78 -7.89 26.81 -0.81
CA PHE A 78 -9.35 26.70 -0.74
C PHE A 78 -9.85 26.71 0.72
N MET A 79 -9.18 26.00 1.63
CA MET A 79 -9.49 26.00 3.07
C MET A 79 -9.12 27.31 3.77
N MET A 80 -8.02 27.96 3.38
CA MET A 80 -7.52 29.20 4.01
C MET A 80 -8.27 30.46 3.54
N ASN A 81 -8.63 30.58 2.26
CA ASN A 81 -9.28 31.79 1.73
C ASN A 81 -10.82 31.74 1.80
N ARG A 82 -11.43 30.57 2.04
CA ARG A 82 -12.89 30.42 2.17
C ARG A 82 -13.24 29.48 3.32
N THR A 83 -12.71 29.73 4.51
CA THR A 83 -12.90 28.89 5.71
C THR A 83 -14.35 28.49 5.96
N LEU A 84 -15.31 29.39 5.76
CA LEU A 84 -16.74 29.13 5.99
C LEU A 84 -17.42 28.31 4.87
N THR A 85 -17.11 28.61 3.61
CA THR A 85 -17.62 27.83 2.45
C THR A 85 -16.93 26.47 2.38
N GLY A 86 -15.65 26.41 2.67
CA GLY A 86 -14.84 25.20 2.74
C GLY A 86 -15.31 24.27 3.85
N THR A 87 -15.53 24.76 5.07
CA THR A 87 -16.10 23.95 6.16
C THR A 87 -17.54 23.52 5.91
N LEU A 88 -18.39 24.36 5.28
CA LEU A 88 -19.74 23.96 4.90
C LEU A 88 -19.74 22.87 3.82
N VAL A 89 -18.92 23.01 2.77
CA VAL A 89 -18.80 22.00 1.70
C VAL A 89 -18.19 20.71 2.26
N LEU A 90 -17.14 20.81 3.07
CA LEU A 90 -16.52 19.64 3.71
C LEU A 90 -17.50 18.97 4.67
N GLY A 91 -18.28 19.75 5.44
CA GLY A 91 -19.30 19.27 6.36
C GLY A 91 -20.48 18.63 5.66
N MET A 92 -20.91 19.15 4.50
CA MET A 92 -21.94 18.51 3.66
C MET A 92 -21.43 17.19 3.07
N VAL A 93 -20.22 17.17 2.51
CA VAL A 93 -19.63 15.96 1.91
C VAL A 93 -19.37 14.92 3.00
N LEU A 94 -18.71 15.29 4.10
CA LEU A 94 -18.42 14.40 5.23
C LEU A 94 -19.69 13.99 6.00
N GLY A 95 -20.74 14.81 6.02
CA GLY A 95 -22.02 14.49 6.62
C GLY A 95 -22.89 13.57 5.76
N LEU A 96 -22.76 13.64 4.44
CA LEU A 96 -23.40 12.72 3.50
C LEU A 96 -22.75 11.35 3.48
N ILE A 97 -21.42 11.26 3.70
CA ILE A 97 -20.69 9.99 3.73
C ILE A 97 -21.28 8.96 4.72
N PRO A 98 -21.56 9.28 5.99
CA PRO A 98 -22.13 8.31 6.92
C PRO A 98 -23.58 7.97 6.58
N VAL A 99 -24.37 8.89 6.03
CA VAL A 99 -25.76 8.61 5.62
C VAL A 99 -25.79 7.69 4.40
N ILE A 100 -24.96 7.98 3.40
CA ILE A 100 -24.76 7.11 2.24
C ILE A 100 -24.18 5.78 2.69
N ALA A 101 -23.16 5.76 3.56
CA ALA A 101 -22.56 4.53 4.06
C ALA A 101 -23.55 3.67 4.86
N VAL A 102 -24.38 4.27 5.72
CA VAL A 102 -25.40 3.55 6.50
C VAL A 102 -26.53 3.06 5.59
N TYR A 103 -27.02 3.89 4.68
CA TYR A 103 -28.06 3.51 3.70
C TYR A 103 -27.58 2.38 2.78
N LEU A 104 -26.34 2.46 2.32
CA LEU A 104 -25.67 1.42 1.54
C LEU A 104 -25.44 0.14 2.37
N LEU A 105 -24.96 0.23 3.61
CA LEU A 105 -24.76 -0.90 4.53
C LEU A 105 -26.08 -1.63 4.85
N PHE A 106 -27.20 -0.90 4.98
CA PHE A 106 -28.50 -1.48 5.34
C PHE A 106 -29.11 -2.31 4.20
N GLN A 107 -28.87 -1.95 2.93
CA GLN A 107 -29.45 -2.66 1.78
C GLN A 107 -28.59 -3.80 1.22
N SER A 108 -27.31 -3.92 1.61
CA SER A 108 -26.36 -4.75 0.83
C SER A 108 -25.18 -5.31 1.63
N TYR A 109 -25.45 -5.80 2.84
CA TYR A 109 -24.45 -6.26 3.81
C TYR A 109 -23.40 -7.27 3.26
N GLN A 110 -23.71 -8.01 2.20
CA GLN A 110 -22.76 -8.89 1.51
C GLN A 110 -22.06 -8.28 0.28
N LEU A 111 -22.64 -7.27 -0.35
CA LEU A 111 -22.19 -6.72 -1.64
C LEU A 111 -21.24 -5.51 -1.49
N ILE A 112 -21.39 -4.72 -0.42
CA ILE A 112 -20.67 -3.45 -0.27
C ILE A 112 -19.35 -3.55 0.49
N GLY A 113 -19.26 -4.41 1.52
CA GLY A 113 -17.99 -4.57 2.26
C GLY A 113 -16.86 -5.04 1.35
N THR A 114 -17.16 -5.96 0.43
CA THR A 114 -16.20 -6.50 -0.54
C THR A 114 -15.85 -5.54 -1.66
N SER A 115 -16.83 -4.83 -2.21
CA SER A 115 -16.59 -3.87 -3.28
C SER A 115 -15.77 -2.69 -2.78
N LEU A 116 -16.01 -2.23 -1.54
CA LEU A 116 -15.23 -1.15 -0.94
C LEU A 116 -13.76 -1.55 -0.74
N ILE A 117 -13.47 -2.76 -0.25
CA ILE A 117 -12.09 -3.26 -0.11
C ILE A 117 -11.40 -3.34 -1.47
N LEU A 118 -12.08 -3.90 -2.48
CA LEU A 118 -11.53 -3.97 -3.84
C LEU A 118 -11.28 -2.60 -4.44
N VAL A 119 -12.16 -1.62 -4.19
CA VAL A 119 -11.99 -0.23 -4.63
C VAL A 119 -10.79 0.42 -3.94
N VAL A 120 -10.67 0.29 -2.61
CA VAL A 120 -9.51 0.83 -1.86
C VAL A 120 -8.21 0.21 -2.36
N LEU A 121 -8.19 -1.10 -2.59
CA LEU A 121 -7.01 -1.80 -3.08
C LEU A 121 -6.67 -1.42 -4.54
N SER A 122 -7.69 -1.20 -5.38
CA SER A 122 -7.52 -0.69 -6.74
C SER A 122 -6.92 0.71 -6.75
N VAL A 123 -7.45 1.62 -5.90
CA VAL A 123 -6.93 2.98 -5.75
C VAL A 123 -5.47 2.95 -5.30
N PHE A 124 -5.13 2.09 -4.34
CA PHE A 124 -3.75 1.91 -3.88
C PHE A 124 -2.81 1.36 -4.98
N ILE A 125 -3.28 0.43 -5.81
CA ILE A 125 -2.52 -0.09 -6.96
C ILE A 125 -2.26 1.01 -7.99
N VAL A 126 -3.25 1.85 -8.27
CA VAL A 126 -3.17 2.90 -9.29
C VAL A 126 -2.29 4.06 -8.83
N LEU A 127 -2.47 4.55 -7.60
CA LEU A 127 -1.67 5.65 -7.05
C LEU A 127 -0.23 5.22 -6.73
N GLY A 128 -0.03 3.96 -6.34
CA GLY A 128 1.26 3.48 -5.85
C GLY A 128 1.66 4.10 -4.50
N PRO A 129 2.72 3.60 -3.86
CA PRO A 129 3.26 4.19 -2.64
C PRO A 129 4.01 5.49 -2.96
N GLY A 130 3.95 6.50 -2.09
CA GLY A 130 4.60 7.81 -2.33
C GLY A 130 6.10 7.72 -2.61
N ASP A 131 6.79 6.74 -2.01
CA ASP A 131 8.22 6.48 -2.27
C ASP A 131 8.51 6.16 -3.74
N LEU A 132 7.56 5.56 -4.45
CA LEU A 132 7.69 5.20 -5.86
C LEU A 132 7.56 6.42 -6.77
N GLU A 133 6.66 7.35 -6.45
CA GLU A 133 6.46 8.59 -7.20
C GLU A 133 7.70 9.49 -7.07
N VAL A 134 8.28 9.59 -5.86
CA VAL A 134 9.56 10.28 -5.65
C VAL A 134 10.70 9.61 -6.41
N SER A 135 10.75 8.28 -6.40
CA SER A 135 11.75 7.50 -7.15
C SER A 135 11.62 7.74 -8.67
N GLU A 136 10.39 7.86 -9.17
CA GLU A 136 10.12 8.17 -10.58
C GLU A 136 10.57 9.58 -10.96
N GLN A 137 10.20 10.59 -10.17
CA GLN A 137 10.57 11.97 -10.44
C GLN A 137 12.09 12.18 -10.39
N LEU A 138 12.77 11.52 -9.45
CA LEU A 138 14.23 11.58 -9.37
C LEU A 138 14.88 11.00 -10.63
N VAL A 139 14.39 9.84 -11.08
CA VAL A 139 14.88 9.18 -12.29
C VAL A 139 14.61 10.05 -13.52
N GLN A 140 13.41 10.64 -13.63
CA GLN A 140 13.07 11.51 -14.75
C GLN A 140 13.99 12.73 -14.79
N TRP A 141 14.22 13.37 -13.64
CA TRP A 141 15.15 14.50 -13.53
C TRP A 141 16.58 14.10 -13.94
N GLN A 142 17.05 12.92 -13.54
CA GLN A 142 18.37 12.41 -13.96
C GLN A 142 18.44 12.15 -15.47
N THR A 143 17.37 11.65 -16.10
CA THR A 143 17.34 11.39 -17.54
C THR A 143 17.28 12.66 -18.39
N GLU A 144 16.88 13.79 -17.81
CA GLU A 144 16.85 15.10 -18.46
C GLU A 144 18.21 15.84 -18.38
N GLN A 145 19.13 15.37 -17.52
CA GLN A 145 20.47 15.93 -17.36
C GLN A 145 21.44 15.38 -18.40
N GLU A 146 22.48 16.16 -18.74
CA GLU A 146 23.56 15.70 -19.61
C GLU A 146 24.42 14.63 -18.90
N TYR A 147 24.86 13.60 -19.65
CA TYR A 147 25.68 12.49 -19.14
C TYR A 147 26.96 12.94 -18.41
N SER A 148 27.52 14.10 -18.79
CA SER A 148 28.73 14.68 -18.22
C SER A 148 28.54 15.32 -16.84
N ALA A 149 27.30 15.63 -16.46
CA ALA A 149 26.95 16.29 -15.20
C ALA A 149 26.56 15.29 -14.09
N LEU A 150 26.48 14.00 -14.41
CA LEU A 150 26.06 12.94 -13.50
C LEU A 150 27.28 12.30 -12.83
N ASP A 151 27.25 12.25 -11.51
CA ASP A 151 28.31 11.64 -10.70
C ASP A 151 27.96 10.21 -10.27
N MET A 152 28.95 9.51 -9.71
CA MET A 152 28.77 8.16 -9.15
C MET A 152 27.72 8.11 -8.03
N GLY A 153 27.53 9.22 -7.30
CA GLY A 153 26.44 9.36 -6.34
C GLY A 153 25.07 9.35 -7.00
N ASP A 154 24.91 10.02 -8.14
CA ASP A 154 23.63 10.06 -8.87
C ASP A 154 23.26 8.69 -9.43
N LEU A 155 24.25 7.96 -9.92
CA LEU A 155 24.12 6.56 -10.34
C LEU A 155 23.66 5.66 -9.16
N ALA A 156 24.18 5.88 -7.95
CA ALA A 156 23.76 5.13 -6.76
C ALA A 156 22.28 5.38 -6.42
N TYR A 157 21.85 6.65 -6.44
CA TYR A 157 20.45 7.02 -6.24
C TYR A 157 19.54 6.43 -7.32
N ALA A 158 19.97 6.43 -8.59
CA ALA A 158 19.23 5.84 -9.70
C ALA A 158 19.01 4.34 -9.50
N ARG A 159 20.04 3.61 -9.06
CA ARG A 159 19.96 2.17 -8.79
C ARG A 159 19.05 1.85 -7.59
N ILE A 160 19.02 2.70 -6.57
CA ILE A 160 18.09 2.57 -5.43
C ILE A 160 16.65 2.73 -5.92
N SER A 161 16.37 3.79 -6.68
CA SER A 161 15.05 4.04 -7.29
C SER A 161 14.62 2.89 -8.21
N GLN A 162 15.54 2.38 -9.02
CA GLN A 162 15.31 1.21 -9.87
C GLN A 162 14.93 -0.03 -9.06
N LYS A 163 15.64 -0.31 -7.96
CA LYS A 163 15.34 -1.44 -7.07
C LYS A 163 13.97 -1.28 -6.42
N ALA A 164 13.58 -0.07 -6.03
CA ALA A 164 12.25 0.23 -5.51
C ALA A 164 11.16 -0.06 -6.55
N MET A 165 11.34 0.40 -7.80
CA MET A 165 10.43 0.11 -8.91
C MET A 165 10.34 -1.40 -9.21
N LYS A 166 11.47 -2.11 -9.27
CA LYS A 166 11.50 -3.58 -9.47
C LYS A 166 10.76 -4.33 -8.35
N ASN A 167 10.94 -3.93 -7.10
CA ASN A 167 10.21 -4.49 -5.97
C ASN A 167 8.71 -4.22 -6.06
N TRP A 168 8.30 -3.03 -6.54
CA TRP A 168 6.89 -2.71 -6.74
C TRP A 168 6.27 -3.55 -7.85
N ILE A 169 6.96 -3.73 -8.98
CA ILE A 169 6.55 -4.63 -10.07
C ILE A 169 6.33 -6.05 -9.54
N MET A 170 7.24 -6.55 -8.70
CA MET A 170 7.11 -7.88 -8.09
C MET A 170 5.86 -7.97 -7.20
N LYS A 171 5.61 -6.96 -6.35
CA LYS A 171 4.41 -6.91 -5.49
C LYS A 171 3.13 -6.89 -6.32
N LEU A 172 3.06 -6.05 -7.36
CA LEU A 172 1.92 -5.99 -8.28
C LEU A 172 1.71 -7.32 -9.00
N SER A 173 2.78 -7.96 -9.47
CA SER A 173 2.69 -9.26 -10.13
C SER A 173 2.14 -10.33 -9.18
N VAL A 174 2.63 -10.38 -7.94
CA VAL A 174 2.14 -11.31 -6.91
C VAL A 174 0.67 -11.04 -6.57
N ILE A 175 0.27 -9.78 -6.39
CA ILE A 175 -1.13 -9.41 -6.14
C ILE A 175 -2.00 -9.86 -7.32
N GLY A 176 -1.58 -9.58 -8.55
CA GLY A 176 -2.28 -9.99 -9.77
C GLY A 176 -2.49 -11.51 -9.83
N VAL A 177 -1.43 -12.29 -9.65
CA VAL A 177 -1.48 -13.76 -9.66
C VAL A 177 -2.38 -14.30 -8.55
N ILE A 178 -2.27 -13.79 -7.33
CA ILE A 178 -3.14 -14.19 -6.21
C ILE A 178 -4.61 -13.90 -6.55
N CYS A 179 -4.91 -12.74 -7.14
CA CYS A 179 -6.28 -12.40 -7.52
C CYS A 179 -6.85 -13.34 -8.59
N PHE A 180 -6.04 -13.75 -9.57
CA PHE A 180 -6.45 -14.75 -10.56
C PHE A 180 -6.68 -16.13 -9.95
N ILE A 181 -5.80 -16.57 -9.05
CA ILE A 181 -5.95 -17.85 -8.36
C ILE A 181 -7.20 -17.84 -7.48
N LEU A 182 -7.47 -16.76 -6.76
CA LEU A 182 -8.63 -16.66 -5.87
C LEU A 182 -9.94 -16.35 -6.59
N SER A 183 -9.88 -15.85 -7.83
CA SER A 183 -11.06 -15.45 -8.60
C SER A 183 -12.15 -16.53 -8.71
N PRO A 184 -11.85 -17.81 -9.02
CA PRO A 184 -12.87 -18.86 -9.12
C PRO A 184 -13.64 -19.08 -7.81
N TRP A 185 -12.99 -18.84 -6.67
CA TRP A 185 -13.60 -18.95 -5.34
C TRP A 185 -14.08 -17.61 -4.79
N GLY A 186 -14.04 -16.54 -5.59
CA GLY A 186 -14.30 -15.17 -5.15
C GLY A 186 -15.59 -15.03 -4.34
N GLU A 187 -16.69 -15.65 -4.81
CA GLU A 187 -17.98 -15.60 -4.10
C GLU A 187 -17.97 -16.34 -2.76
N SER A 188 -17.14 -17.37 -2.61
CA SER A 188 -17.07 -18.20 -1.41
C SER A 188 -16.19 -17.58 -0.31
N ILE A 189 -15.32 -16.63 -0.65
CA ILE A 189 -14.41 -16.00 0.32
C ILE A 189 -15.19 -15.33 1.46
N MET A 190 -16.27 -14.60 1.16
CA MET A 190 -17.03 -13.92 2.21
C MET A 190 -17.88 -14.83 3.08
N PRO A 191 -18.68 -15.78 2.55
CA PRO A 191 -19.35 -16.76 3.38
C PRO A 191 -18.38 -17.52 4.29
N VAL A 192 -17.19 -17.86 3.80
CA VAL A 192 -16.15 -18.53 4.59
C VAL A 192 -15.59 -17.59 5.68
N LEU A 193 -15.25 -16.34 5.36
CA LEU A 193 -14.80 -15.37 6.36
C LEU A 193 -15.86 -15.09 7.43
N ALA A 194 -17.12 -14.92 7.00
CA ALA A 194 -18.25 -14.74 7.89
C ALA A 194 -18.44 -15.98 8.76
N PHE A 195 -18.36 -17.19 8.20
CA PHE A 195 -18.43 -18.42 8.96
C PHE A 195 -17.31 -18.54 10.00
N VAL A 196 -16.06 -18.29 9.61
CA VAL A 196 -14.91 -18.30 10.53
C VAL A 196 -15.10 -17.28 11.64
N PHE A 197 -15.57 -16.07 11.30
CA PHE A 197 -15.86 -15.03 12.27
C PHE A 197 -17.01 -15.42 13.20
N THR A 198 -18.10 -15.98 12.68
CA THR A 198 -19.24 -16.46 13.47
C THR A 198 -18.86 -17.61 14.39
N VAL A 199 -18.07 -18.58 13.91
CA VAL A 199 -17.56 -19.68 14.74
C VAL A 199 -16.64 -19.13 15.82
N PHE A 200 -15.77 -18.17 15.50
CA PHE A 200 -14.87 -17.56 16.46
C PHE A 200 -15.64 -16.76 17.53
N VAL A 201 -16.54 -15.87 17.13
CA VAL A 201 -17.38 -15.08 18.04
C VAL A 201 -18.29 -16.00 18.85
N GLY A 202 -18.86 -17.03 18.23
CA GLY A 202 -19.66 -18.05 18.90
C GLY A 202 -18.86 -18.84 19.94
N PHE A 203 -17.62 -19.19 19.63
CA PHE A 203 -16.70 -19.83 20.57
C PHE A 203 -16.39 -18.92 21.77
N VAL A 204 -16.05 -17.65 21.52
CA VAL A 204 -15.80 -16.66 22.58
C VAL A 204 -17.06 -16.43 23.41
N TYR A 205 -18.22 -16.34 22.77
CA TYR A 205 -19.49 -16.16 23.44
C TYR A 205 -19.81 -17.35 24.36
N ALA A 206 -19.75 -18.58 23.84
CA ALA A 206 -20.12 -19.78 24.59
C ALA A 206 -19.12 -20.14 25.70
N ASN A 207 -17.82 -19.97 25.46
CA ASN A 207 -16.78 -20.44 26.39
C ASN A 207 -16.23 -19.37 27.31
N ILE A 208 -16.37 -18.08 26.96
CA ILE A 208 -15.83 -16.97 27.77
C ILE A 208 -16.95 -16.08 28.26
N PHE A 209 -17.81 -15.56 27.37
CA PHE A 209 -18.83 -14.60 27.77
C PHE A 209 -19.89 -15.22 28.69
N LEU A 210 -20.48 -16.34 28.29
CA LEU A 210 -21.57 -16.98 29.02
C LEU A 210 -21.15 -17.40 30.44
N PRO A 211 -20.01 -18.09 30.64
CA PRO A 211 -19.55 -18.47 31.97
C PRO A 211 -19.23 -17.26 32.85
N VAL A 212 -18.56 -16.23 32.31
CA VAL A 212 -18.20 -15.04 33.08
C VAL A 212 -19.43 -14.19 33.41
N SER A 213 -20.42 -14.14 32.52
CA SER A 213 -21.66 -13.39 32.72
C SER A 213 -22.49 -13.90 33.90
N MET A 214 -22.38 -15.20 34.22
CA MET A 214 -23.04 -15.80 35.38
C MET A 214 -22.46 -15.29 36.71
N TYR A 215 -21.21 -14.82 36.73
CA TYR A 215 -20.58 -14.22 37.91
C TYR A 215 -20.70 -12.69 37.92
N SER A 216 -20.45 -12.03 36.78
CA SER A 216 -20.50 -10.57 36.66
C SER A 216 -20.71 -10.15 35.21
N MET A 217 -21.92 -9.65 34.91
CA MET A 217 -22.27 -9.13 33.58
C MET A 217 -21.37 -7.96 33.12
N PRO A 218 -21.03 -6.97 33.97
CA PRO A 218 -20.13 -5.88 33.58
C PRO A 218 -18.72 -6.38 33.21
N LEU A 219 -18.20 -7.36 33.95
CA LEU A 219 -16.89 -7.95 33.68
C LEU A 219 -16.89 -8.73 32.36
N ALA A 220 -17.96 -9.50 32.09
CA ALA A 220 -18.12 -10.25 30.85
C ALA A 220 -18.13 -9.32 29.62
N LEU A 221 -18.80 -8.17 29.70
CA LEU A 221 -18.81 -7.18 28.62
C LEU A 221 -17.41 -6.57 28.40
N MET A 222 -16.70 -6.17 29.46
CA MET A 222 -15.33 -5.63 29.31
C MET A 222 -14.39 -6.65 28.66
N ILE A 223 -14.45 -7.91 29.07
CA ILE A 223 -13.63 -8.98 28.51
C ILE A 223 -14.00 -9.25 27.04
N PHE A 224 -15.28 -9.28 26.71
CA PHE A 224 -15.73 -9.52 25.33
C PHE A 224 -15.26 -8.43 24.36
N PHE A 225 -15.38 -7.15 24.73
CA PHE A 225 -14.91 -6.05 23.89
C PHE A 225 -13.37 -5.96 23.81
N THR A 226 -12.63 -6.44 24.80
CA THR A 226 -11.16 -6.44 24.78
C THR A 226 -10.57 -7.63 24.03
N ILE A 227 -11.26 -8.78 23.96
CA ILE A 227 -10.81 -9.96 23.20
C ILE A 227 -10.72 -9.67 21.70
N ILE A 228 -11.68 -8.94 21.13
CA ILE A 228 -11.71 -8.63 19.69
C ILE A 228 -10.42 -7.92 19.21
N PRO A 229 -10.00 -6.77 19.80
CA PRO A 229 -8.74 -6.12 19.41
C PRO A 229 -7.50 -6.94 19.79
N LEU A 230 -7.56 -7.75 20.84
CA LEU A 230 -6.44 -8.59 21.27
C LEU A 230 -6.17 -9.72 20.27
N VAL A 231 -7.21 -10.34 19.71
CA VAL A 231 -7.11 -11.37 18.67
C VAL A 231 -6.62 -10.75 17.36
N LEU A 232 -7.15 -9.59 16.97
CA LEU A 232 -6.66 -8.83 15.82
C LEU A 232 -5.16 -8.51 15.94
N SER A 233 -4.72 -8.05 17.11
CA SER A 233 -3.30 -7.76 17.33
C SER A 233 -2.43 -9.03 17.31
N MET A 234 -2.90 -10.15 17.86
CA MET A 234 -2.20 -11.44 17.77
C MET A 234 -2.08 -11.95 16.33
N ILE A 235 -3.12 -11.82 15.51
CA ILE A 235 -3.06 -12.17 14.08
C ILE A 235 -2.01 -11.31 13.36
N ILE A 236 -2.01 -9.99 13.60
CA ILE A 236 -1.04 -9.07 12.99
C ILE A 236 0.39 -9.44 13.41
N VAL A 237 0.62 -9.73 14.69
CA VAL A 237 1.93 -10.14 15.21
C VAL A 237 2.33 -11.50 14.63
N GLY A 238 1.42 -12.47 14.59
CA GLY A 238 1.65 -13.79 14.00
C GLY A 238 2.04 -13.72 12.53
N VAL A 239 1.34 -12.89 11.73
CA VAL A 239 1.68 -12.65 10.32
C VAL A 239 3.06 -11.99 10.18
N ARG A 240 3.40 -11.03 11.06
CA ARG A 240 4.72 -10.39 11.05
C ARG A 240 5.84 -11.36 11.42
N VAL A 241 5.62 -12.23 12.40
CA VAL A 241 6.60 -13.24 12.83
C VAL A 241 6.78 -14.30 11.73
N ALA A 242 5.69 -14.78 11.12
CA ALA A 242 5.75 -15.72 10.01
C ALA A 242 6.50 -15.13 8.81
N ARG A 243 6.28 -13.84 8.49
CA ARG A 243 7.04 -13.14 7.45
C ARG A 243 8.53 -13.04 7.75
N LYS A 244 8.91 -12.70 8.99
CA LYS A 244 10.31 -12.65 9.39
C LYS A 244 10.97 -14.03 9.26
N LYS A 245 10.28 -15.09 9.70
CA LYS A 245 10.79 -16.46 9.61
C LYS A 245 10.97 -16.91 8.15
N ALA A 246 10.02 -16.62 7.26
CA ALA A 246 10.13 -16.91 5.84
C ALA A 246 11.27 -16.16 5.13
N GLN A 247 11.63 -14.96 5.63
CA GLN A 247 12.80 -14.23 5.15
C GLN A 247 14.10 -14.88 5.62
N THR A 248 14.18 -15.30 6.89
CA THR A 248 15.36 -15.99 7.42
C THR A 248 15.63 -17.32 6.72
N ASP A 249 14.59 -18.14 6.49
CA ASP A 249 14.73 -19.42 5.76
C ASP A 249 15.15 -19.22 4.29
N SER A 250 14.77 -18.08 3.67
CA SER A 250 15.17 -17.77 2.29
C SER A 250 16.62 -17.27 2.17
N ASP A 251 17.21 -16.77 3.26
CA ASP A 251 18.60 -16.33 3.29
C ASP A 251 19.55 -17.50 3.61
N GLU A 252 19.12 -18.50 4.38
CA GLU A 252 19.92 -19.73 4.63
C GLU A 252 20.01 -20.64 3.39
N LEU A 253 18.99 -20.65 2.53
CA LEU A 253 18.98 -21.44 1.28
C LEU A 253 19.87 -20.86 0.15
N LYS A 254 20.51 -19.71 0.39
CA LYS A 254 21.42 -19.04 -0.55
C LYS A 254 22.89 -19.11 -0.16
N VAL A 255 23.22 -19.80 0.93
CA VAL A 255 24.58 -20.13 1.38
C VAL A 255 24.90 -21.55 0.97
#